data_AF-A0A937BJ72-F1
#
_entry.id   AF-A0A937BJ72-F1
#
_cell.length_a   1.000
_cell.length_b   1.000
_cell.length_c   1.000
_cell.angle_alpha   90.00
_cell.angle_beta   90.00
_cell.angle_gamma   90.00
#
_symmetry.space_group_name_H-M   'P 1'
#
loop_
_entity.id
_entity.type
_entity.pdbx_description
1 polymer ?
#
loop_
_entity_poly.entity_id
_entity_poly.type
_entity_poly.pdbx_seq_one_letter_code
_entity_poly.pdbx_strand_id
1 'polypeptide(L)'
;MLGVAGISAAYGVLQYFGVDPVWGHGVNAFNGRPVSTYGNPNFLSSALALLAPLALQEFLTARSVAGTFGWGSLGLLYAAALIATLTRSSWVGACFGLGLYLVLDFKTIRTALPRALGWAGSAVILVLAWPGSHSGSARPLARLGELWTGITGGAVYGSWHQRLLIWRSAWDMWKDHPWMGKRVGTV
;
A
#
# COMPACT_ATOMS: atom_id res chain seq x y z
N MET A 1 7.69 -17.05 -0.31
CA MET A 1 7.01 -15.83 -0.81
C MET A 1 6.85 -14.78 0.29
N LEU A 2 6.16 -15.07 1.40
CA LEU A 2 5.98 -14.12 2.51
C LEU A 2 7.31 -13.57 3.10
N GLY A 3 8.31 -14.43 3.33
CA GLY A 3 9.62 -13.96 3.83
C GLY A 3 10.33 -12.97 2.90
N VAL A 4 10.30 -13.21 1.58
CA VAL A 4 10.91 -12.33 0.56
C VAL A 4 10.19 -10.98 0.49
N ALA A 5 8.86 -11.00 0.57
CA ALA A 5 8.06 -9.79 0.71
C ALA A 5 8.36 -9.07 2.03
N GLY A 6 8.70 -9.79 3.10
CA GLY A 6 9.17 -9.26 4.38
C GLY A 6 10.45 -8.46 4.24
N ILE A 7 11.45 -9.02 3.56
CA ILE A 7 12.72 -8.34 3.28
C ILE A 7 12.45 -7.07 2.45
N SER A 8 11.59 -7.18 1.44
CA SER A 8 11.21 -6.03 0.61
C SER A 8 10.46 -4.95 1.40
N ALA A 9 9.58 -5.35 2.33
CA ALA A 9 8.87 -4.45 3.21
C ALA A 9 9.81 -3.74 4.20
N ALA A 10 10.74 -4.48 4.82
CA ALA A 10 11.77 -3.92 5.69
C ALA A 10 12.61 -2.88 4.95
N TYR A 11 13.06 -3.20 3.74
CA TYR A 11 13.83 -2.28 2.92
C TYR A 11 13.01 -1.03 2.54
N GLY A 12 11.71 -1.18 2.23
CA GLY A 12 10.83 -0.04 1.98
C GLY A 12 10.64 0.85 3.21
N VAL A 13 10.55 0.29 4.41
CA VAL A 13 10.50 1.08 5.66
C VAL A 13 11.81 1.82 5.90
N LEU A 14 12.96 1.18 5.67
CA LEU A 14 14.27 1.84 5.79
C LEU A 14 14.41 3.02 4.81
N GLN A 15 13.98 2.84 3.56
CA GLN A 15 13.96 3.91 2.57
C GLN A 15 13.10 5.10 3.00
N TYR A 16 11.96 4.86 3.65
CA TYR A 16 11.10 5.93 4.17
C TYR A 16 11.82 6.80 5.21
N PHE A 17 12.73 6.21 5.99
CA PHE A 17 13.58 6.93 6.95
C PHE A 17 14.86 7.50 6.34
N GLY A 18 15.04 7.41 5.01
CA GLY A 18 16.18 7.96 4.30
C GLY A 18 17.39 7.04 4.21
N VAL A 19 17.26 5.78 4.66
CA VAL A 19 18.31 4.76 4.50
C VAL A 19 18.08 4.04 3.18
N ASP A 20 18.84 4.42 2.14
CA ASP A 20 18.76 3.81 0.82
C ASP A 20 20.12 3.27 0.31
N PRO A 21 20.50 2.05 0.73
CA PRO A 21 21.74 1.42 0.28
C PRO A 21 21.79 0.98 -1.19
N VAL A 22 20.66 0.81 -1.89
CA VAL A 22 20.65 0.25 -3.27
C VAL A 22 20.49 1.32 -4.34
N TRP A 23 19.58 2.28 -4.16
CA TRP A 23 19.31 3.30 -5.18
C TRP A 23 20.05 4.63 -4.93
N GLY A 24 20.59 4.84 -3.73
CA GLY A 24 21.31 6.06 -3.35
C GLY A 24 20.41 7.28 -3.11
N HIS A 25 20.97 8.32 -2.46
CA HIS A 25 20.24 9.47 -1.89
C HIS A 25 19.60 10.46 -2.90
N GLY A 26 19.47 10.11 -4.19
CA GLY A 26 19.07 11.06 -5.24
C GLY A 26 17.94 10.64 -6.17
N VAL A 27 17.46 9.39 -6.13
CA VAL A 27 16.58 8.83 -7.19
C VAL A 27 15.11 8.69 -6.75
N ASN A 28 14.66 9.43 -5.73
CA ASN A 28 13.25 9.39 -5.31
C ASN A 28 12.38 10.35 -6.13
N ALA A 29 12.16 10.02 -7.41
CA ALA A 29 11.19 10.69 -8.29
C ALA A 29 9.75 10.69 -7.75
N PHE A 30 9.50 9.94 -6.66
CA PHE A 30 8.21 9.80 -6.00
C PHE A 30 8.05 10.63 -4.72
N ASN A 31 8.83 11.71 -4.56
CA ASN A 31 8.70 12.67 -3.44
C ASN A 31 8.86 11.99 -2.06
N GLY A 32 9.93 11.20 -1.91
CA GLY A 32 10.27 10.51 -0.66
C GLY A 32 9.50 9.21 -0.37
N ARG A 33 8.66 8.75 -1.31
CA ARG A 33 7.93 7.48 -1.17
C ARG A 33 8.85 6.29 -1.49
N PRO A 34 8.91 5.27 -0.61
CA PRO A 34 9.80 4.13 -0.77
C PRO A 34 9.40 3.23 -1.95
N VAL A 35 10.39 2.85 -2.76
CA VAL A 35 10.25 2.01 -3.96
C VAL A 35 10.65 0.55 -3.71
N SER A 36 11.39 0.30 -2.63
CA SER A 36 12.09 -0.95 -2.30
C SER A 36 12.83 -1.51 -3.52
N THR A 37 12.92 -2.84 -3.66
CA THR A 37 13.48 -3.54 -4.82
C THR A 37 12.57 -3.49 -6.06
N TYR A 38 11.33 -2.99 -5.92
CA TYR A 38 10.32 -2.96 -6.99
C TYR A 38 10.46 -1.76 -7.93
N GLY A 39 11.25 -0.73 -7.56
CA GLY A 39 11.45 0.48 -8.37
C GLY A 39 10.21 1.39 -8.46
N ASN A 40 9.07 1.01 -7.86
CA ASN A 40 7.86 1.82 -7.81
C ASN A 40 7.07 1.56 -6.51
N PRO A 41 6.69 2.61 -5.75
CA PRO A 41 5.93 2.45 -4.51
C PRO A 41 4.57 1.74 -4.71
N ASN A 42 3.96 1.87 -5.90
CA ASN A 42 2.68 1.25 -6.21
C ASN A 42 2.80 -0.28 -6.38
N PHE A 43 3.90 -0.76 -6.97
CA PHE A 43 4.09 -2.21 -7.14
C PHE A 43 4.40 -2.89 -5.81
N LEU A 44 5.26 -2.27 -5.00
CA LEU A 44 5.53 -2.74 -3.65
C LEU A 44 4.24 -2.84 -2.84
N SER A 45 3.44 -1.77 -2.81
CA SER A 45 2.23 -1.74 -2.00
C SER A 45 1.12 -2.66 -2.51
N SER A 46 0.97 -2.84 -3.82
CA SER A 46 0.02 -3.82 -4.36
C SER A 46 0.42 -5.26 -4.01
N ALA A 47 1.72 -5.59 -4.07
CA ALA A 47 2.20 -6.90 -3.66
C ALA A 47 1.95 -7.16 -2.16
N LEU A 48 2.24 -6.17 -1.30
CA LEU A 48 2.01 -6.28 0.14
C LEU A 48 0.52 -6.35 0.49
N ALA A 49 -0.34 -5.59 -0.19
CA ALA A 49 -1.79 -5.64 0.02
C ALA A 49 -2.37 -7.03 -0.28
N LEU A 50 -1.83 -7.72 -1.29
CA LEU A 50 -2.23 -9.08 -1.63
C LEU A 50 -1.74 -10.12 -0.61
N LEU A 51 -0.53 -9.94 -0.07
CA LEU A 51 0.10 -10.88 0.85
C LEU A 51 -0.29 -10.67 2.32
N ALA A 52 -0.81 -9.48 2.68
CA ALA A 52 -1.29 -9.17 4.02
C ALA A 52 -2.34 -10.13 4.59
N PRO A 53 -3.42 -10.51 3.87
CA PRO A 53 -4.39 -11.48 4.39
C PRO A 53 -3.77 -12.87 4.62
N LEU A 54 -2.81 -13.28 3.80
CA LEU A 54 -2.10 -14.56 3.98
C LEU A 54 -1.20 -14.54 5.23
N ALA A 55 -0.47 -13.44 5.46
CA ALA A 55 0.30 -13.27 6.69
C ALA A 55 -0.59 -13.25 7.95
N LEU A 56 -1.78 -12.65 7.84
CA LEU A 56 -2.76 -12.66 8.93
C LEU A 56 -3.30 -14.07 9.19
N GLN A 57 -3.55 -14.86 8.14
CA GLN A 57 -3.98 -16.24 8.30
C GLN A 57 -2.96 -17.06 9.08
N GLU A 58 -1.69 -17.03 8.68
CA GLU A 58 -0.60 -17.72 9.37
C GLU A 58 -0.45 -17.27 10.83
N PHE A 59 -0.65 -15.98 11.11
CA PHE A 59 -0.67 -15.44 12.47
C PHE A 59 -1.81 -16.02 13.32
N LEU A 60 -3.03 -16.09 12.77
CA LEU A 60 -4.20 -16.56 13.50
C LEU A 60 -4.17 -18.08 13.74
N THR A 61 -3.59 -18.85 12.81
CA THR A 61 -3.48 -20.31 12.92
C THR A 61 -2.20 -20.80 13.58
N ALA A 62 -1.29 -19.89 13.96
CA ALA A 62 -0.03 -20.24 14.60
C ALA A 62 -0.25 -21.03 15.90
N ARG A 63 0.38 -22.21 15.98
CA ARG A 63 0.32 -23.11 17.15
C ARG A 63 1.41 -22.82 18.19
N SER A 64 2.51 -22.20 17.77
CA SER A 64 3.63 -21.85 18.66
C SER A 64 3.64 -20.35 18.97
N VAL A 65 4.16 -19.99 20.16
CA VAL A 65 4.35 -18.60 20.56
C VAL A 65 5.32 -17.89 19.61
N ALA A 66 6.42 -18.56 19.24
CA ALA A 66 7.39 -18.04 18.28
C ALA A 66 6.77 -17.80 16.90
N GLY A 67 5.93 -18.72 16.41
CA GLY A 67 5.21 -18.54 15.14
C GLY A 67 4.21 -17.40 15.21
N THR A 68 3.49 -17.28 16.33
CA THR A 68 2.54 -16.18 16.55
C THR A 68 3.27 -14.83 16.52
N PHE A 69 4.41 -14.72 17.21
CA PHE A 69 5.19 -13.49 17.22
C PHE A 69 5.82 -13.19 15.86
N GLY A 70 6.36 -14.20 15.17
CA GLY A 70 6.98 -14.07 13.86
C GLY A 70 5.99 -13.60 12.78
N TRP A 71 4.86 -14.28 12.64
CA TRP A 71 3.84 -13.93 11.65
C TRP A 71 3.13 -12.61 11.99
N GLY A 72 2.88 -12.35 13.28
CA GLY A 72 2.31 -11.08 13.74
C GLY A 72 3.21 -9.90 13.41
N SER A 73 4.52 -10.03 13.69
CA SER A 73 5.53 -9.01 13.38
C SER A 73 5.69 -8.81 11.87
N LEU A 74 5.66 -9.89 11.09
CA LEU A 74 5.71 -9.81 9.63
C LEU A 74 4.49 -9.07 9.06
N GLY A 75 3.30 -9.36 9.57
CA GLY A 75 2.09 -8.64 9.20
C GLY A 75 2.17 -7.14 9.55
N LEU A 76 2.70 -6.81 10.74
CA LEU A 76 2.91 -5.41 11.13
C LEU A 76 3.96 -4.72 10.26
N LEU A 77 5.00 -5.44 9.83
CA LEU A 77 5.99 -4.92 8.89
C LEU A 77 5.37 -4.62 7.52
N TYR A 78 4.44 -5.46 7.04
CA TYR A 78 3.69 -5.17 5.83
C TYR A 78 2.82 -3.93 5.98
N ALA A 79 2.11 -3.80 7.11
CA ALA A 79 1.34 -2.61 7.43
C ALA A 79 2.24 -1.35 7.45
N ALA A 80 3.39 -1.43 8.11
CA ALA A 80 4.39 -0.36 8.17
C ALA A 80 4.84 0.08 6.76
N ALA A 81 5.20 -0.88 5.90
CA ALA A 81 5.60 -0.59 4.52
C ALA A 81 4.44 -0.04 3.67
N LEU A 82 3.21 -0.54 3.85
CA LEU A 82 2.01 -0.01 3.18
C LEU A 82 1.74 1.44 3.58
N ILE A 83 1.93 1.78 4.84
CA ILE A 83 1.80 3.15 5.34
C ILE A 83 2.91 4.02 4.73
N ALA A 84 4.16 3.54 4.76
CA ALA A 84 5.33 4.24 4.24
C ALA A 84 5.24 4.56 2.74
N THR A 85 4.68 3.66 1.92
CA THR A 85 4.49 3.88 0.47
C THR A 85 3.46 4.98 0.15
N LEU A 86 2.62 5.39 1.10
CA LEU A 86 1.57 6.42 0.98
C LEU A 86 0.62 6.19 -0.23
N THR A 87 0.46 4.93 -0.65
CA THR A 87 -0.42 4.53 -1.75
C THR A 87 -1.84 4.30 -1.26
N ARG A 88 -2.67 5.31 -1.43
CA ARG A 88 -4.09 5.32 -1.03
C ARG A 88 -4.89 4.14 -1.59
N SER A 89 -4.71 3.81 -2.87
CA SER A 89 -5.43 2.68 -3.51
C SER A 89 -5.08 1.33 -2.90
N SER A 90 -3.85 1.17 -2.44
CA SER A 90 -3.38 -0.10 -1.86
C SER A 90 -3.90 -0.29 -0.44
N TRP A 91 -4.19 0.79 0.30
CA TRP A 91 -4.87 0.69 1.60
C TRP A 91 -6.30 0.18 1.42
N VAL A 92 -7.04 0.73 0.44
CA VAL A 92 -8.37 0.23 0.08
C VAL A 92 -8.31 -1.23 -0.37
N GLY A 93 -7.33 -1.58 -1.20
CA GLY A 93 -7.11 -2.97 -1.63
C GLY A 93 -6.80 -3.91 -0.47
N ALA A 94 -5.95 -3.50 0.47
CA ALA A 94 -5.65 -4.28 1.68
C ALA A 94 -6.89 -4.44 2.57
N CYS A 95 -7.67 -3.37 2.80
CA CYS A 95 -8.92 -3.43 3.54
C CYS A 95 -9.93 -4.37 2.87
N PHE A 96 -10.04 -4.33 1.54
CA PHE A 96 -10.91 -5.22 0.78
C PHE A 96 -10.44 -6.68 0.87
N GLY A 97 -9.14 -6.94 0.72
CA GLY A 97 -8.57 -8.28 0.85
C GLY A 97 -8.76 -8.86 2.26
N LEU A 98 -8.55 -8.05 3.30
CA LEU A 98 -8.84 -8.43 4.68
C LEU A 98 -10.33 -8.66 4.89
N GLY A 99 -11.20 -7.80 4.36
CA GLY A 99 -12.66 -7.97 4.45
C GLY A 99 -13.15 -9.24 3.78
N LEU A 100 -12.61 -9.57 2.60
CA LEU A 100 -12.90 -10.82 1.91
C LEU A 100 -12.43 -12.03 2.73
N TYR A 101 -11.22 -11.96 3.30
CA TYR A 101 -10.73 -12.99 4.22
C TYR A 101 -11.64 -13.16 5.44
N LEU A 102 -12.15 -12.06 6.01
CA LEU A 102 -13.10 -12.11 7.13
C LEU A 102 -14.38 -12.89 6.78
N VAL A 103 -14.89 -12.71 5.56
CA VAL A 103 -16.10 -13.40 5.08
C VAL A 103 -15.81 -14.87 4.79
N LEU A 104 -14.67 -15.18 4.17
CA LEU A 104 -14.33 -16.55 3.76
C LEU A 104 -13.93 -17.45 4.93
N ASP A 105 -13.20 -16.93 5.92
CA ASP A 105 -12.73 -17.71 7.07
C ASP A 105 -13.16 -17.14 8.42
N PHE A 106 -14.45 -16.79 8.52
CA PHE A 106 -15.04 -16.22 9.72
C PHE A 106 -14.86 -17.10 10.97
N LYS A 107 -14.81 -18.42 10.80
CA LYS A 107 -14.65 -19.37 11.92
C LYS A 107 -13.29 -19.20 12.59
N THR A 108 -12.21 -19.17 11.82
CA THR A 108 -10.84 -18.99 12.36
C THR A 108 -10.72 -17.66 13.09
N ILE A 109 -11.25 -16.58 12.51
CA ILE A 109 -11.22 -15.25 13.13
C ILE A 109 -12.01 -15.21 14.43
N ARG A 110 -13.19 -15.84 14.48
CA ARG A 110 -13.99 -15.89 15.71
C ARG A 110 -13.27 -16.65 16.82
N THR A 111 -12.56 -17.73 16.49
CA THR A 111 -11.78 -18.49 17.48
C THR A 111 -10.55 -17.74 17.96
N ALA A 112 -9.93 -16.92 17.11
CA ALA A 112 -8.74 -16.14 17.40
C ALA A 112 -9.04 -14.65 17.60
N LEU A 113 -10.29 -14.29 17.93
CA LEU A 113 -10.76 -12.91 18.01
C LEU A 113 -9.90 -11.99 18.90
N PRO A 114 -9.49 -12.38 20.12
CA PRO A 114 -8.63 -11.50 20.92
C PRO A 114 -7.27 -11.25 20.26
N ARG A 115 -6.71 -12.23 19.54
CA ARG A 115 -5.45 -12.06 18.78
C ARG A 115 -5.66 -11.14 17.59
N ALA A 116 -6.75 -11.32 16.85
CA ALA A 116 -7.10 -10.47 15.71
C ALA A 116 -7.32 -9.01 16.14
N LEU A 117 -8.05 -8.78 17.23
CA LEU A 117 -8.28 -7.44 17.79
C LEU A 117 -6.99 -6.81 18.32
N GLY A 118 -6.14 -7.59 19.01
CA GLY A 118 -4.84 -7.12 19.46
C GLY A 118 -3.96 -6.67 18.31
N TRP A 119 -3.87 -7.48 17.26
CA TRP A 119 -3.11 -7.16 16.05
C TRP A 119 -3.68 -5.95 15.30
N ALA A 120 -5.01 -5.89 15.14
CA ALA A 120 -5.67 -4.74 14.52
C ALA A 120 -5.44 -3.45 15.34
N GLY A 121 -5.50 -3.52 16.66
CA GLY A 121 -5.16 -2.43 17.56
C GLY A 121 -3.71 -1.96 17.39
N SER A 122 -2.76 -2.90 17.32
CA SER A 122 -1.36 -2.58 17.03
C SER A 122 -1.18 -1.92 15.66
N ALA A 123 -1.87 -2.40 14.62
CA ALA A 123 -1.83 -1.80 13.29
C ALA A 123 -2.42 -0.37 13.28
N VAL A 124 -3.52 -0.13 14.01
CA VAL A 124 -4.10 1.22 14.17
C VAL A 124 -3.14 2.15 14.90
N ILE A 125 -2.56 1.71 16.02
CA ILE A 125 -1.56 2.49 16.75
C ILE A 125 -0.38 2.82 15.85
N LEU A 126 0.09 1.86 15.05
CA LEU A 126 1.16 2.06 14.08
C LEU A 126 0.83 3.15 13.06
N VAL A 127 -0.41 3.19 12.54
CA VAL A 127 -0.88 4.25 11.63
C VAL A 127 -0.91 5.62 12.34
N LEU A 128 -1.44 5.67 13.56
CA LEU A 128 -1.61 6.91 14.32
C LEU A 128 -0.28 7.52 14.78
N ALA A 129 0.64 6.66 15.22
CA ALA A 129 1.95 7.05 15.71
C ALA A 129 3.02 7.17 14.61
N TRP A 130 2.67 6.94 13.34
CA TRP A 130 3.64 6.91 12.26
C TRP A 130 4.31 8.28 12.06
N PRO A 131 5.66 8.37 12.16
CA PRO A 131 6.36 9.64 12.03
C PRO A 131 6.32 10.18 10.60
N GLY A 132 6.44 11.50 10.45
CA GLY A 132 6.68 12.11 9.14
C GLY A 132 8.03 11.68 8.58
N SER A 133 8.13 11.48 7.26
CA SER A 133 9.42 11.15 6.65
C SER A 133 10.36 12.35 6.73
N HIS A 134 11.66 12.06 6.92
CA HIS A 134 12.73 13.06 6.80
C HIS A 134 12.82 13.69 5.40
N SER A 135 12.28 13.01 4.38
CA SER A 135 12.34 13.43 2.98
C SER A 135 11.20 14.36 2.53
N GLY A 136 10.42 14.91 3.47
CA GLY A 136 9.32 15.84 3.17
C GLY A 136 8.01 15.17 2.74
N SER A 137 7.93 13.82 2.78
CA SER A 137 6.68 13.11 2.51
C SER A 137 5.62 13.38 3.58
N ALA A 138 4.41 13.70 3.14
CA ALA A 138 3.26 13.96 4.02
C ALA A 138 2.97 12.78 4.95
N ARG A 139 2.60 13.08 6.20
CA ARG A 139 2.19 12.09 7.19
C ARG A 139 1.00 11.27 6.67
N PRO A 140 0.87 9.98 7.02
CA PRO A 140 -0.27 9.16 6.61
C PRO A 140 -1.63 9.80 6.95
N LEU A 141 -1.75 10.42 8.14
CA LEU A 141 -2.96 11.15 8.54
C LEU A 141 -3.23 12.39 7.68
N ALA A 142 -2.18 13.13 7.30
CA ALA A 142 -2.33 14.27 6.40
C ALA A 142 -2.82 13.82 5.02
N ARG A 143 -2.39 12.65 4.54
CA ARG A 143 -2.87 12.05 3.29
C ARG A 143 -4.35 11.63 3.34
N LEU A 144 -4.84 11.19 4.51
CA LEU A 144 -6.27 10.94 4.71
C LEU A 144 -7.07 12.25 4.68
N GLY A 145 -6.53 13.30 5.31
CA GLY A 145 -7.11 14.65 5.25
C GLY A 145 -7.22 15.18 3.83
N GLU A 146 -6.17 15.07 3.01
CA GLU A 146 -6.18 15.43 1.58
C GLU A 146 -7.24 14.67 0.78
N LEU A 147 -7.48 13.40 1.10
CA LEU A 147 -8.48 12.58 0.44
C LEU A 147 -9.89 13.01 0.85
N TRP A 148 -10.10 13.28 2.14
CA TRP A 148 -11.38 13.77 2.64
C TRP A 148 -11.73 15.13 2.05
N THR A 149 -10.80 16.08 2.03
CA THR A 149 -11.01 17.42 1.43
C THR A 149 -11.16 17.34 -0.08
N GLY A 150 -10.46 16.43 -0.76
CA GLY A 150 -10.66 16.19 -2.19
C GLY A 150 -12.04 15.62 -2.55
N ILE A 151 -12.64 14.81 -1.66
CA ILE A 151 -13.97 14.23 -1.86
C ILE A 151 -15.08 15.22 -1.46
N THR A 152 -14.90 15.95 -0.36
CA THR A 152 -15.94 16.82 0.24
C THR A 152 -15.85 18.28 -0.18
N GLY A 153 -14.66 18.77 -0.51
CA GLY A 153 -14.37 20.19 -0.63
C GLY A 153 -14.48 20.77 -2.04
N GLY A 154 -14.94 20.01 -3.03
CA GLY A 154 -15.09 20.49 -4.42
C GLY A 154 -13.78 20.92 -5.11
N ALA A 155 -12.63 20.77 -4.45
CA ALA A 155 -11.32 21.05 -5.03
C ALA A 155 -11.01 20.03 -6.13
N VAL A 156 -10.67 20.53 -7.33
CA VAL A 156 -10.28 19.74 -8.50
C VAL A 156 -9.09 18.86 -8.14
N TYR A 157 -9.36 17.59 -7.84
CA TYR A 157 -8.32 16.64 -7.49
C TYR A 157 -7.49 16.32 -8.73
N GLY A 158 -6.32 16.96 -8.85
CA GLY A 158 -5.53 17.01 -10.09
C GLY A 158 -5.20 15.63 -10.67
N SER A 159 -4.86 14.65 -9.82
CA SER A 159 -4.54 13.29 -10.29
C SER A 159 -5.74 12.49 -10.83
N TRP A 160 -6.97 12.79 -10.39
CA TRP A 160 -8.19 12.18 -10.92
C TRP A 160 -8.53 12.76 -12.29
N HIS A 161 -8.49 14.09 -12.41
CA HIS A 161 -8.72 14.78 -13.67
C HIS A 161 -7.69 14.38 -14.73
N GLN A 162 -6.41 14.28 -14.35
CA GLN A 162 -5.36 13.81 -15.25
C GLN A 162 -5.63 12.40 -15.76
N ARG A 163 -6.09 11.47 -14.90
CA ARG A 163 -6.44 10.10 -15.34
C ARG A 163 -7.65 10.07 -16.24
N LEU A 164 -8.71 10.82 -15.90
CA LEU A 164 -9.89 10.92 -16.73
C LEU A 164 -9.57 11.52 -18.10
N LEU A 165 -8.69 12.53 -18.17
CA LEU A 165 -8.22 13.09 -19.43
C LEU A 165 -7.45 12.05 -20.23
N ILE A 166 -6.50 11.33 -19.63
CA ILE A 166 -5.75 10.26 -20.30
C ILE A 166 -6.69 9.17 -20.84
N TRP A 167 -7.66 8.73 -20.03
CA TRP A 167 -8.62 7.70 -20.43
C TRP A 167 -9.56 8.19 -21.53
N ARG A 168 -10.01 9.44 -21.44
CA ARG A 168 -10.84 10.05 -22.46
C ARG A 168 -10.09 10.20 -23.77
N SER A 169 -8.85 10.68 -23.74
CA SER A 169 -7.99 10.74 -24.91
C SER A 169 -7.73 9.35 -25.51
N ALA A 170 -7.47 8.34 -24.67
CA ALA A 170 -7.30 6.97 -25.13
C ALA A 170 -8.59 6.41 -25.76
N TRP A 171 -9.75 6.72 -25.19
CA TRP A 171 -11.06 6.33 -25.72
C TRP A 171 -11.37 7.01 -27.05
N ASP A 172 -11.05 8.30 -27.17
CA ASP A 172 -11.23 9.05 -28.41
C ASP A 172 -10.29 8.51 -29.51
N MET A 173 -9.03 8.20 -29.17
CA MET A 173 -8.09 7.53 -30.11
C MET A 173 -8.59 6.15 -30.56
N TRP A 174 -9.19 5.37 -29.66
CA TRP A 174 -9.74 4.06 -29.99
C TRP A 174 -10.95 4.17 -30.94
N LYS A 175 -11.84 5.14 -30.71
CA LYS A 175 -12.97 5.40 -31.64
C LYS A 175 -12.49 5.84 -33.02
N ASP A 176 -11.45 6.66 -33.08
CA ASP A 176 -10.91 7.16 -34.35
C ASP A 176 -10.25 6.05 -35.18
N HIS A 177 -9.36 5.25 -34.55
CA HIS A 177 -8.62 4.19 -35.25
C HIS A 177 -8.47 2.93 -34.40
N PRO A 178 -9.53 2.11 -34.26
CA PRO A 178 -9.54 0.96 -33.35
C PRO A 178 -8.54 -0.14 -33.73
N TRP A 179 -8.20 -0.25 -35.01
CA TRP A 179 -7.38 -1.34 -35.54
C TRP A 179 -5.89 -1.00 -35.69
N MET A 180 -5.57 0.27 -36.02
CA MET A 180 -4.21 0.68 -36.37
C MET A 180 -3.54 1.53 -35.29
N GLY A 181 -4.31 2.12 -34.38
CA GLY A 181 -3.83 3.06 -33.37
C GLY A 181 -3.29 4.37 -33.99
N LYS A 182 -3.33 5.47 -33.22
CA LYS A 182 -2.65 6.71 -33.60
C LYS A 182 -1.20 6.64 -33.12
N ARG A 183 -0.23 6.76 -34.04
CA ARG A 183 1.16 7.05 -33.68
C ARG A 183 1.26 8.53 -33.29
N VAL A 184 2.12 8.83 -32.32
CA VAL A 184 2.44 10.22 -31.96
C VAL A 184 2.98 10.92 -33.20
N GLY A 185 2.28 11.94 -33.71
CA GLY A 185 2.77 12.83 -34.78
C GLY A 185 2.07 12.78 -36.14
N THR A 186 0.89 12.16 -36.28
CA THR A 186 0.08 12.32 -37.52
C THR A 186 -1.13 13.20 -37.22
N VAL A 187 -1.07 14.42 -37.76
CA VAL A 187 -2.17 15.40 -37.82
C VAL A 187 -3.14 14.98 -38.91
#